data_AF-A0A255XUG2-F1
#
_entry.id   AF-A0A255XUG2-F1
#
_cell.length_a   1.000
_cell.length_b   1.000
_cell.length_c   1.000
_cell.angle_alpha   90.00
_cell.angle_beta   90.00
_cell.angle_gamma   90.00
#
_symmetry.space_group_name_H-M   'P 1'
#
loop_
_entity.id
_entity.type
_entity.pdbx_description
1 polymer ?
#
loop_
_entity_poly.entity_id
_entity_poly.type
_entity_poly.pdbx_seq_one_letter_code
_entity_poly.pdbx_strand_id
1 'polypeptide(L)'
;MISDSLSNFEDDFFSWLKIFLKDKGLQFSQCGFKTKDGLGARHDFDLEAGYWREPNYSANKPPRWLYQIIQGPQGLRAQNPAGFATNLGAINTAQQDKAGVVFRLVPLIRQAPGDFVQNNSFEVHALFIFHGATPQGSSAEPLNFDPSTGAMRFKGEALGYIGCGLLGLKPRAMKIKVMEEGIERTITYGEVINALAADIRVAPVGQAAGLIPVYDLTQQTELARLKKMVADAWAAAGPVKAKAVVAVADEADNDDEEEIIPPAFLEIPENIDLLGIDPTVYRQINAALKSGKRHIMLYGPPGTGKTTLARWIATILTGGKWTLVTGSSDWSSQDIIGGYQPVGNGGVAFIPGVLLRRFDRPLIIDELNRCDIDKVIGPLFTVLSGQQTTLPYRLNIEDQASPQYVILPESKPMSREHEFAPGPHWRLIATINSIDKAALYQMVTSNYRAFCRSER
;
A
#
# COMPACT_ATOMS: atom_id res chain seq x y z
N MET A 1 0.43 31.09 -12.70
CA MET A 1 0.93 30.50 -13.97
C MET A 1 0.22 29.18 -14.13
N ILE A 2 -0.50 29.03 -15.24
CA ILE A 2 -1.35 27.87 -15.54
C ILE A 2 -0.41 26.67 -15.75
N SER A 3 -0.54 25.62 -14.92
CA SER A 3 0.16 24.37 -15.17
C SER A 3 -0.52 23.69 -16.34
N ASP A 4 0.06 23.76 -17.53
CA ASP A 4 -0.33 22.91 -18.64
C ASP A 4 -0.06 21.46 -18.23
N SER A 5 -1.07 20.79 -17.68
CA SER A 5 -1.08 19.34 -17.54
C SER A 5 -1.20 18.77 -18.95
N LEU A 6 -0.07 18.68 -19.65
CA LEU A 6 0.07 17.87 -20.86
C LEU A 6 -0.48 16.48 -20.51
N SER A 7 -1.62 16.12 -21.08
CA SER A 7 -2.30 14.86 -20.82
C SER A 7 -1.45 13.71 -21.34
N ASN A 8 -1.36 12.64 -20.54
CA ASN A 8 -0.73 11.39 -20.91
C ASN A 8 -1.65 10.24 -20.46
N PHE A 9 -1.31 9.01 -20.84
CA PHE A 9 -2.08 7.80 -20.55
C PHE A 9 -1.56 7.02 -19.34
N GLU A 10 -0.86 7.69 -18.41
CA GLU A 10 -0.33 7.04 -17.20
C GLU A 10 -1.44 6.48 -16.30
N ASP A 11 -2.40 7.32 -15.92
CA ASP A 11 -3.50 6.92 -15.04
C ASP A 11 -4.35 5.81 -15.69
N ASP A 12 -4.52 5.87 -17.01
CA ASP A 12 -5.21 4.84 -17.80
C ASP A 12 -4.45 3.51 -17.78
N PHE A 13 -3.12 3.55 -17.86
CA PHE A 13 -2.30 2.36 -17.73
C PHE A 13 -2.35 1.79 -16.31
N PHE A 14 -2.18 2.62 -15.28
CA PHE A 14 -2.20 2.19 -13.89
C PHE A 14 -3.56 1.63 -13.46
N SER A 15 -4.65 2.25 -13.91
CA SER A 15 -6.00 1.75 -13.65
C SER A 15 -6.21 0.39 -14.31
N TRP A 16 -5.79 0.24 -15.57
CA TRP A 16 -5.83 -1.05 -16.26
C TRP A 16 -4.96 -2.11 -15.57
N LEU A 17 -3.73 -1.77 -15.18
CA LEU A 17 -2.81 -2.72 -14.56
C LEU A 17 -3.31 -3.19 -13.18
N LYS A 18 -3.91 -2.29 -12.40
CA LYS A 18 -4.58 -2.63 -11.12
C LYS A 18 -5.68 -3.67 -11.34
N ILE A 19 -6.55 -3.47 -12.32
CA ILE A 19 -7.62 -4.41 -12.65
C ILE A 19 -7.02 -5.74 -13.13
N PHE A 20 -6.07 -5.68 -14.07
CA PHE A 20 -5.40 -6.86 -14.64
C PHE A 20 -4.76 -7.75 -13.57
N LEU A 21 -4.13 -7.17 -12.55
CA LEU A 21 -3.52 -7.92 -11.44
C LEU A 21 -4.56 -8.34 -10.39
N LYS A 22 -5.56 -7.51 -10.10
CA LYS A 22 -6.63 -7.82 -9.14
C LYS A 22 -7.39 -9.09 -9.52
N ASP A 23 -7.70 -9.27 -10.80
CA ASP A 23 -8.34 -10.47 -11.33
C ASP A 23 -7.51 -11.75 -11.12
N LYS A 24 -6.24 -11.60 -10.70
CA LYS A 24 -5.28 -12.67 -10.43
C LYS A 24 -4.90 -12.75 -8.95
N GLY A 25 -5.60 -12.03 -8.07
CA GLY A 25 -5.31 -11.97 -6.63
C GLY A 25 -4.02 -11.23 -6.28
N LEU A 26 -3.56 -10.33 -7.16
CA LEU A 26 -2.30 -9.61 -7.03
C LEU A 26 -2.52 -8.09 -7.12
N GLN A 27 -1.54 -7.32 -6.68
CA GLN A 27 -1.60 -5.87 -6.59
C GLN A 27 -0.44 -5.17 -7.29
N PHE A 28 -0.73 -3.93 -7.69
CA PHE A 28 0.22 -2.97 -8.23
C PHE A 28 0.68 -1.98 -7.15
N SER A 29 1.98 -1.68 -7.10
CA SER A 29 2.57 -0.71 -6.17
C SER A 29 3.32 0.42 -6.87
N GLN A 30 3.41 1.55 -6.19
CA GLN A 30 4.11 2.75 -6.65
C GLN A 30 5.12 3.19 -5.61
N CYS A 31 6.40 3.28 -5.97
CA CYS A 31 7.47 3.73 -5.08
C CYS A 31 7.89 5.18 -5.40
N GLY A 32 7.89 6.05 -4.39
CA GLY A 32 8.30 7.46 -4.54
C GLY A 32 7.17 8.46 -4.85
N PHE A 33 5.90 8.07 -4.70
CA PHE A 33 4.72 8.87 -5.11
C PHE A 33 4.00 9.60 -3.96
N LYS A 34 4.44 9.44 -2.70
CA LYS A 34 3.76 10.01 -1.52
C LYS A 34 3.64 11.55 -1.55
N THR A 35 4.47 12.22 -2.33
CA THR A 35 4.53 13.69 -2.45
C THR A 35 4.06 14.21 -3.82
N LYS A 36 3.33 13.39 -4.59
CA LYS A 36 2.94 13.69 -5.99
C LYS A 36 4.16 14.15 -6.80
N ASP A 37 4.11 15.36 -7.36
CA ASP A 37 5.16 15.95 -8.21
C ASP A 37 6.43 16.33 -7.43
N GLY A 38 6.33 16.50 -6.11
CA GLY A 38 7.47 16.90 -5.28
C GLY A 38 8.38 15.73 -4.90
N LEU A 39 9.65 16.03 -4.64
CA LEU A 39 10.61 15.05 -4.12
C LEU A 39 10.49 14.86 -2.59
N GLY A 40 9.85 15.81 -1.88
CA GLY A 40 9.75 15.82 -0.42
C GLY A 40 10.89 16.62 0.22
N ALA A 41 10.64 17.19 1.41
CA ALA A 41 11.47 18.26 2.00
C ALA A 41 12.90 17.88 2.42
N ARG A 42 13.31 16.61 2.26
CA ARG A 42 14.66 16.11 2.59
C ARG A 42 15.38 15.42 1.43
N HIS A 43 14.80 15.47 0.23
CA HIS A 43 15.42 14.91 -0.97
C HIS A 43 16.10 16.03 -1.78
N ASP A 44 17.16 16.58 -1.21
CA ASP A 44 17.98 17.58 -1.87
C ASP A 44 19.07 16.92 -2.74
N PHE A 45 19.42 17.61 -3.83
CA PHE A 45 20.54 17.23 -4.68
C PHE A 45 21.81 17.96 -4.24
N ASP A 46 22.92 17.23 -4.32
CA ASP A 46 24.23 17.82 -4.53
C ASP A 46 24.42 17.93 -6.05
N LEU A 47 24.14 19.12 -6.57
CA LEU A 47 24.23 19.41 -8.00
C LEU A 47 25.67 19.54 -8.49
N GLU A 48 26.65 19.66 -7.60
CA GLU A 48 28.07 19.64 -7.97
C GLU A 48 28.53 18.19 -8.18
N ALA A 49 28.16 17.30 -7.25
CA ALA A 49 28.44 15.87 -7.35
C ALA A 49 27.53 15.14 -8.36
N GLY A 50 26.41 15.75 -8.76
CA GLY A 50 25.36 15.10 -9.55
C GLY A 50 24.75 13.90 -8.81
N TYR A 51 24.54 14.05 -7.50
CA TYR A 51 24.05 12.98 -6.63
C TYR A 51 23.10 13.50 -5.53
N TRP A 52 22.65 12.62 -4.64
CA TRP A 52 21.88 13.01 -3.47
C TRP A 52 22.77 13.73 -2.45
N ARG A 53 22.30 14.84 -1.87
CA ARG A 53 22.99 15.55 -0.77
C ARG A 53 23.11 14.69 0.49
N GLU A 54 22.08 13.90 0.78
CA GLU A 54 22.08 12.90 1.85
C GLU A 54 21.90 11.49 1.28
N PRO A 55 22.97 10.85 0.75
CA PRO A 55 22.89 9.53 0.12
C PRO A 55 22.22 8.48 1.00
N ASN A 56 22.59 8.42 2.29
CA ASN A 56 22.06 7.44 3.22
C ASN A 56 20.57 7.65 3.53
N TYR A 57 20.08 8.89 3.51
CA TYR A 57 18.66 9.18 3.71
C TYR A 57 17.87 8.87 2.43
N SER A 58 18.31 9.43 1.30
CA SER A 58 17.65 9.28 0.01
C SER A 58 17.68 7.87 -0.54
N ALA A 59 18.67 7.05 -0.17
CA ALA A 59 18.71 5.62 -0.48
C ALA A 59 17.72 4.79 0.36
N ASN A 60 17.16 5.32 1.45
CA ASN A 60 16.35 4.55 2.39
C ASN A 60 14.88 5.00 2.49
N LYS A 61 14.51 6.25 2.17
CA LYS A 61 13.13 6.73 2.44
C LYS A 61 12.61 7.85 1.51
N PRO A 62 11.75 7.54 0.52
CA PRO A 62 11.76 6.38 -0.37
C PRO A 62 12.86 6.53 -1.44
N PRO A 63 13.51 5.43 -1.85
CA PRO A 63 14.55 5.49 -2.87
C PRO A 63 13.95 5.89 -4.22
N ARG A 64 14.67 6.76 -4.93
CA ARG A 64 14.39 7.14 -6.32
C ARG A 64 15.62 6.83 -7.15
N TRP A 65 15.39 6.33 -8.36
CA TRP A 65 16.46 5.92 -9.24
C TRP A 65 17.11 7.15 -9.88
N LEU A 66 18.29 7.53 -9.41
CA LEU A 66 19.01 8.71 -9.89
C LEU A 66 19.96 8.34 -11.03
N TYR A 67 19.95 9.12 -12.09
CA TYR A 67 20.85 8.94 -13.23
C TYR A 67 21.46 10.27 -13.63
N GLN A 68 22.75 10.26 -13.98
CA GLN A 68 23.40 11.41 -14.61
C GLN A 68 23.24 11.33 -16.12
N ILE A 69 22.88 12.44 -16.76
CA ILE A 69 22.83 12.59 -18.20
C ILE A 69 23.98 13.51 -18.59
N ILE A 70 24.92 12.95 -19.32
CA ILE A 70 26.15 13.63 -19.72
C ILE A 70 26.28 13.63 -21.24
N GLN A 71 27.06 14.56 -21.78
CA GLN A 71 27.41 14.56 -23.18
C GLN A 71 28.40 13.43 -23.47
N GLY A 72 28.11 12.64 -24.51
CA GLY A 72 28.97 11.60 -25.05
C GLY A 72 29.31 11.85 -26.53
N PRO A 73 30.15 10.97 -27.13
CA PRO A 73 30.63 11.15 -28.51
C PRO A 73 29.53 11.09 -29.58
N GLN A 74 28.40 10.43 -29.28
CA GLN A 74 27.27 10.21 -30.21
C GLN A 74 25.97 10.86 -29.71
N GLY A 75 26.08 11.86 -28.84
CA GLY A 75 24.93 12.52 -28.20
C GLY A 75 24.89 12.27 -26.69
N LEU A 76 23.73 12.47 -26.08
CA LEU A 76 23.56 12.28 -24.64
C LEU A 76 23.75 10.81 -24.25
N ARG A 77 24.41 10.61 -23.11
CA ARG A 77 24.65 9.32 -22.49
C ARG A 77 24.16 9.37 -21.05
N ALA A 78 23.48 8.32 -20.62
CA ALA A 78 23.18 8.11 -19.21
C ALA A 78 24.37 7.44 -18.52
N GLN A 79 24.60 7.80 -17.27
CA GLN A 79 25.59 7.20 -16.39
C GLN A 79 24.97 6.95 -15.03
N ASN A 80 25.08 5.71 -14.54
CA ASN A 80 24.73 5.39 -13.17
C ASN A 80 25.81 5.98 -12.23
N PRO A 81 25.49 6.98 -11.40
CA PRO A 81 26.45 7.61 -10.51
C PRO A 81 26.99 6.66 -9.42
N ALA A 82 26.28 5.57 -9.11
CA ALA A 82 26.73 4.59 -8.14
C ALA A 82 27.79 3.61 -8.71
N GLY A 83 27.81 3.36 -10.02
CA GLY A 83 28.74 2.41 -10.66
C GLY A 83 28.54 0.92 -10.30
N PHE A 84 27.59 0.60 -9.43
CA PHE A 84 27.19 -0.76 -9.03
C PHE A 84 25.66 -0.88 -8.95
N ALA A 85 25.16 -2.06 -8.54
CA ALA A 85 23.73 -2.36 -8.40
C ALA A 85 23.00 -1.24 -7.62
N THR A 86 21.96 -0.67 -8.23
CA THR A 86 21.22 0.45 -7.68
C THR A 86 20.11 -0.04 -6.76
N ASN A 87 19.84 0.75 -5.73
CA ASN A 87 18.63 0.61 -4.94
C ASN A 87 17.50 1.34 -5.70
N LEU A 88 16.56 0.57 -6.27
CA LEU A 88 15.45 1.13 -7.04
C LEU A 88 14.40 1.79 -6.15
N GLY A 89 14.22 1.27 -4.93
CA GLY A 89 13.04 1.53 -4.14
C GLY A 89 12.71 0.39 -3.19
N ALA A 90 11.89 0.68 -2.19
CA ALA A 90 11.25 -0.34 -1.38
C ALA A 90 9.74 -0.29 -1.60
N ILE A 91 9.11 -1.45 -1.68
CA ILE A 91 7.66 -1.60 -1.70
C ILE A 91 7.25 -2.47 -0.52
N ASN A 92 6.08 -2.21 0.05
CA ASN A 92 5.54 -3.10 1.08
C ASN A 92 5.04 -4.39 0.40
N THR A 93 5.77 -5.47 0.59
CA THR A 93 5.42 -6.82 0.10
C THR A 93 5.03 -7.75 1.24
N ALA A 94 4.67 -7.21 2.41
CA ALA A 94 4.33 -8.00 3.61
C ALA A 94 3.21 -9.01 3.32
N GLN A 95 2.22 -8.59 2.52
CA GLN A 95 1.08 -9.41 2.11
C GLN A 95 1.40 -10.41 1.00
N GLN A 96 2.63 -10.43 0.46
CA GLN A 96 3.05 -11.27 -0.67
C GLN A 96 2.00 -11.27 -1.79
N ASP A 97 1.65 -10.06 -2.24
CA ASP A 97 0.60 -9.85 -3.22
C ASP A 97 1.06 -8.91 -4.35
N LYS A 98 2.24 -8.30 -4.23
CA LYS A 98 2.72 -7.33 -5.23
C LYS A 98 3.33 -8.06 -6.42
N ALA A 99 2.79 -7.83 -7.60
CA ALA A 99 3.26 -8.40 -8.86
C ALA A 99 3.56 -7.36 -9.93
N GLY A 100 3.37 -6.08 -9.61
CA GLY A 100 3.78 -4.96 -10.46
C GLY A 100 4.25 -3.79 -9.61
N VAL A 101 5.31 -3.13 -10.04
CA VAL A 101 5.86 -1.96 -9.37
C VAL A 101 6.32 -0.92 -10.37
N VAL A 102 6.07 0.35 -10.05
CA VAL A 102 6.69 1.49 -10.71
C VAL A 102 7.60 2.23 -9.75
N PHE A 103 8.81 2.54 -10.23
CA PHE A 103 9.79 3.39 -9.56
C PHE A 103 9.95 4.71 -10.31
N ARG A 104 10.11 5.81 -9.59
CA ARG A 104 10.50 7.09 -10.18
C ARG A 104 11.99 7.09 -10.50
N LEU A 105 12.32 7.48 -11.73
CA LEU A 105 13.67 7.71 -12.23
C LEU A 105 13.85 9.22 -12.45
N VAL A 106 14.86 9.78 -11.79
CA VAL A 106 15.17 11.21 -11.81
C VAL A 106 16.47 11.43 -12.59
N PRO A 107 16.42 12.07 -13.77
CA PRO A 107 17.62 12.45 -14.50
C PRO A 107 18.20 13.78 -13.96
N LEU A 108 19.51 13.79 -13.71
CA LEU A 108 20.30 14.99 -13.47
C LEU A 108 21.13 15.29 -14.71
N ILE A 109 20.92 16.46 -15.31
CA ILE A 109 21.47 16.80 -16.61
C ILE A 109 22.69 17.68 -16.40
N ARG A 110 23.86 17.22 -16.86
CA ARG A 110 25.10 17.96 -16.70
C ARG A 110 25.10 19.20 -17.60
N GLN A 111 25.38 20.34 -17.00
CA GLN A 111 25.60 21.61 -17.67
C GLN A 111 27.10 21.85 -17.85
N ALA A 112 27.89 21.77 -16.78
CA ALA A 112 29.35 21.86 -16.85
C ALA A 112 29.99 20.71 -16.06
N PRO A 113 31.31 20.46 -16.21
CA PRO A 113 32.02 19.57 -15.30
C PRO A 113 31.80 20.01 -13.84
N GLY A 114 31.15 19.15 -13.05
CA GLY A 114 30.77 19.49 -11.66
C GLY A 114 29.56 20.41 -11.54
N ASP A 115 28.68 20.48 -12.54
CA ASP A 115 27.44 21.26 -12.47
C ASP A 115 26.30 20.52 -13.17
N PHE A 116 25.27 20.18 -12.41
CA PHE A 116 24.09 19.47 -12.86
C PHE A 116 22.83 20.28 -12.58
N VAL A 117 21.81 20.07 -13.41
CA VAL A 117 20.47 20.58 -13.15
C VAL A 117 19.45 19.46 -13.09
N GLN A 118 18.44 19.68 -12.26
CA GLN A 118 17.27 18.83 -12.20
C GLN A 118 16.07 19.56 -12.79
N ASN A 119 15.26 18.83 -13.55
CA ASN A 119 13.98 19.32 -14.02
C ASN A 119 12.91 18.25 -13.78
N ASN A 120 11.94 18.54 -12.89
CA ASN A 120 10.85 17.61 -12.56
C ASN A 120 10.05 17.15 -13.79
N SER A 121 9.98 17.95 -14.86
CA SER A 121 9.27 17.55 -16.08
C SER A 121 10.00 16.46 -16.87
N PHE A 122 11.24 16.16 -16.53
CA PHE A 122 12.07 15.16 -17.21
C PHE A 122 12.12 13.84 -16.46
N GLU A 123 11.35 13.68 -15.38
CA GLU A 123 11.21 12.40 -14.71
C GLU A 123 10.62 11.33 -15.63
N VAL A 124 11.13 10.12 -15.45
CA VAL A 124 10.72 8.91 -16.17
C VAL A 124 10.28 7.89 -15.15
N HIS A 125 9.33 7.02 -15.48
CA HIS A 125 8.96 5.91 -14.60
C HIS A 125 9.54 4.59 -15.12
N ALA A 126 10.06 3.77 -14.21
CA ALA A 126 10.54 2.42 -14.53
C ALA A 126 9.55 1.39 -13.99
N LEU A 127 8.91 0.65 -14.90
CA LEU A 127 7.96 -0.42 -14.61
C LEU A 127 8.68 -1.77 -14.53
N PHE A 128 8.33 -2.57 -13.54
CA PHE A 128 8.67 -4.00 -13.47
C PHE A 128 7.41 -4.82 -13.15
N ILE A 129 7.24 -5.95 -13.84
CA ILE A 129 6.17 -6.92 -13.68
C ILE A 129 6.77 -8.26 -13.28
N PHE A 130 6.25 -8.86 -12.22
CA PHE A 130 6.64 -10.16 -11.71
C PHE A 130 5.54 -11.18 -12.00
N HIS A 131 5.92 -12.44 -12.18
CA HIS A 131 4.96 -13.52 -12.37
C HIS A 131 4.62 -14.14 -11.02
N GLY A 132 3.51 -13.70 -10.45
CA GLY A 132 3.13 -14.00 -9.08
C GLY A 132 3.63 -12.95 -8.08
N ALA A 133 3.40 -13.26 -6.81
CA ALA A 133 3.78 -12.39 -5.72
C ALA A 133 5.29 -12.29 -5.53
N THR A 134 5.78 -11.06 -5.36
CA THR A 134 7.13 -10.81 -4.85
C THR A 134 7.31 -11.37 -3.44
N PRO A 135 8.52 -11.78 -3.04
CA PRO A 135 8.78 -12.32 -1.70
C PRO A 135 8.42 -11.33 -0.58
N GLN A 136 8.10 -11.86 0.62
CA GLN A 136 7.70 -11.04 1.77
C GLN A 136 8.81 -10.11 2.23
N GLY A 137 8.41 -8.87 2.50
CA GLY A 137 9.25 -7.87 3.10
C GLY A 137 8.55 -6.54 3.31
N SER A 138 9.30 -5.55 3.80
CA SER A 138 8.76 -4.29 4.28
C SER A 138 9.19 -3.10 3.42
N SER A 139 8.56 -1.94 3.64
CA SER A 139 8.97 -0.67 3.01
C SER A 139 10.37 -0.17 3.44
N ALA A 140 11.09 -0.91 4.29
CA ALA A 140 12.48 -0.64 4.64
C ALA A 140 13.47 -1.49 3.84
N GLU A 141 13.00 -2.47 3.06
CA GLU A 141 13.83 -3.45 2.36
C GLU A 141 13.83 -3.14 0.86
N PRO A 142 14.98 -2.73 0.28
CA PRO A 142 15.01 -2.29 -1.10
C PRO A 142 15.06 -3.44 -2.09
N LEU A 143 14.51 -3.19 -3.28
CA LEU A 143 14.78 -3.96 -4.49
C LEU A 143 16.07 -3.43 -5.10
N ASN A 144 17.03 -4.32 -5.31
CA ASN A 144 18.28 -4.02 -5.97
C ASN A 144 18.20 -4.41 -7.44
N PHE A 145 18.72 -3.55 -8.31
CA PHE A 145 18.76 -3.80 -9.75
C PHE A 145 20.11 -3.42 -10.30
N ASP A 146 20.71 -4.30 -11.08
CA ASP A 146 21.96 -4.03 -11.77
C ASP A 146 21.67 -3.63 -13.22
N PRO A 147 21.79 -2.33 -13.58
CA PRO A 147 21.52 -1.87 -14.95
C PRO A 147 22.52 -2.39 -15.98
N SER A 148 23.67 -2.96 -15.57
CA SER A 148 24.64 -3.53 -16.51
C SER A 148 24.30 -4.96 -16.93
N THR A 149 23.58 -5.71 -16.08
CA THR A 149 23.23 -7.12 -16.33
C THR A 149 21.72 -7.33 -16.49
N GLY A 150 20.90 -6.41 -15.98
CA GLY A 150 19.47 -6.56 -15.85
C GLY A 150 19.03 -7.44 -14.68
N ALA A 151 19.96 -7.89 -13.83
CA ALA A 151 19.65 -8.75 -12.69
C ALA A 151 18.95 -7.95 -11.59
N MET A 152 17.83 -8.47 -11.10
CA MET A 152 17.12 -7.93 -9.94
C MET A 152 17.28 -8.85 -8.74
N ARG A 153 17.44 -8.26 -7.56
CA ARG A 153 17.57 -8.96 -6.29
C ARG A 153 16.70 -8.34 -5.22
N PHE A 154 16.24 -9.17 -4.29
CA PHE A 154 15.54 -8.76 -3.09
C PHE A 154 16.05 -9.58 -1.91
N LYS A 155 16.51 -8.93 -0.84
CA LYS A 155 17.17 -9.59 0.30
C LYS A 155 18.38 -10.44 -0.10
N GLY A 156 19.13 -10.01 -1.11
CA GLY A 156 20.28 -10.76 -1.66
C GLY A 156 19.92 -11.88 -2.64
N GLU A 157 18.68 -12.36 -2.63
CA GLU A 157 18.18 -13.42 -3.51
C GLU A 157 17.77 -12.89 -4.89
N ALA A 158 17.92 -13.73 -5.91
CA ALA A 158 17.50 -13.38 -7.27
C ALA A 158 15.98 -13.25 -7.37
N LEU A 159 15.51 -12.14 -7.94
CA LEU A 159 14.09 -11.86 -8.14
C LEU A 159 13.80 -11.71 -9.64
N GLY A 160 13.16 -12.72 -10.24
CA GLY A 160 12.84 -12.71 -11.66
C GLY A 160 11.60 -11.86 -11.97
N TYR A 161 11.73 -10.90 -12.89
CA TYR A 161 10.62 -10.17 -13.50
C TYR A 161 10.36 -10.71 -14.90
N ILE A 162 9.11 -10.66 -15.37
CA ILE A 162 8.70 -11.14 -16.70
C ILE A 162 8.49 -10.02 -17.72
N GLY A 163 8.37 -8.78 -17.25
CA GLY A 163 8.19 -7.61 -18.12
C GLY A 163 8.70 -6.36 -17.44
N CYS A 164 9.17 -5.40 -18.23
CA CYS A 164 9.68 -4.14 -17.73
C CYS A 164 9.69 -3.08 -18.84
N GLY A 165 9.86 -1.81 -18.47
CA GLY A 165 10.02 -0.74 -19.44
C GLY A 165 10.15 0.64 -18.79
N LEU A 166 10.71 1.59 -19.54
CA LEU A 166 10.68 3.00 -19.20
C LEU A 166 9.41 3.63 -19.76
N LEU A 167 8.67 4.34 -18.92
CA LEU A 167 7.43 5.04 -19.27
C LEU A 167 7.73 6.52 -19.47
N GLY A 168 7.59 6.99 -20.70
CA GLY A 168 7.70 8.40 -21.07
C GLY A 168 6.43 9.16 -20.71
N LEU A 169 6.54 10.20 -19.87
CA LEU A 169 5.38 10.92 -19.33
C LEU A 169 5.10 12.25 -20.04
N LYS A 170 6.07 12.73 -20.84
CA LYS A 170 6.01 14.00 -21.57
C LYS A 170 6.30 13.78 -23.06
N PRO A 171 5.82 14.70 -23.93
CA PRO A 171 6.09 14.61 -25.35
C PRO A 171 7.60 14.61 -25.60
N ARG A 172 8.07 13.72 -26.47
CA ARG A 172 9.51 13.58 -26.77
C ARG A 172 10.17 14.87 -27.22
N ALA A 173 9.42 15.77 -27.86
CA ALA A 173 9.89 17.07 -28.32
C ALA A 173 9.93 18.15 -27.23
N MET A 174 9.50 17.87 -26.00
CA MET A 174 9.62 18.78 -24.86
C MET A 174 11.09 19.10 -24.61
N LYS A 175 11.41 20.38 -24.44
CA LYS A 175 12.78 20.90 -24.41
C LYS A 175 13.08 21.56 -23.08
N ILE A 176 14.35 21.47 -22.69
CA ILE A 176 14.95 22.34 -21.69
C ILE A 176 16.20 22.98 -22.29
N LYS A 177 16.58 24.12 -21.72
CA LYS A 177 17.84 24.79 -22.04
C LYS A 177 18.86 24.45 -20.96
N VAL A 178 20.05 24.11 -21.39
CA VAL A 178 21.20 23.88 -20.52
C VAL A 178 22.39 24.69 -21.04
N MET A 179 23.26 25.12 -20.14
CA MET A 179 24.51 25.78 -20.52
C MET A 179 25.62 24.75 -20.52
N GLU A 180 26.25 24.48 -21.66
CA GLU A 180 27.40 23.56 -21.75
C GLU A 180 28.63 24.32 -22.22
N GLU A 181 29.66 24.40 -21.37
CA GLU A 181 30.89 25.16 -21.62
C GLU A 181 30.62 26.63 -22.03
N GLY A 182 29.56 27.23 -21.48
CA GLY A 182 29.14 28.61 -21.80
C GLY A 182 28.29 28.75 -23.06
N ILE A 183 27.96 27.66 -23.76
CA ILE A 183 27.09 27.64 -24.95
C ILE A 183 25.71 27.11 -24.55
N GLU A 184 24.66 27.85 -24.90
CA GLU A 184 23.28 27.38 -24.70
C GLU A 184 22.99 26.19 -25.64
N ARG A 185 22.64 25.05 -25.05
CA ARG A 185 22.16 23.87 -25.76
C ARG A 185 20.74 23.55 -25.36
N THR A 186 20.00 23.00 -26.32
CA THR A 186 18.64 22.51 -26.10
C THR A 186 18.70 20.99 -25.99
N ILE A 187 18.18 20.46 -24.89
CA ILE A 187 18.04 19.02 -24.67
C ILE A 187 16.55 18.68 -24.67
N THR A 188 16.18 17.61 -25.37
CA THR A 188 14.81 17.10 -25.44
C THR A 188 14.56 15.95 -24.47
N TYR A 189 13.32 15.81 -24.02
CA TYR A 189 12.87 14.68 -23.21
C TYR A 189 13.14 13.35 -23.92
N GLY A 190 12.95 13.31 -25.24
CA GLY A 190 13.22 12.15 -26.08
C GLY A 190 14.69 11.73 -26.09
N GLU A 191 15.63 12.67 -26.11
CA GLU A 191 17.07 12.36 -26.01
C GLU A 191 17.41 11.81 -24.62
N VAL A 192 16.84 12.36 -23.55
CA VAL A 192 17.08 11.91 -22.18
C VAL A 192 16.58 10.49 -21.95
N ILE A 193 15.33 10.18 -22.32
CA ILE A 193 14.79 8.83 -22.14
C ILE A 193 15.48 7.79 -23.03
N ASN A 194 15.98 8.20 -24.20
CA ASN A 194 16.79 7.31 -25.05
C ASN A 194 18.16 7.05 -24.45
N ALA A 195 18.81 8.07 -23.88
CA ALA A 195 20.08 7.92 -23.21
C ALA A 195 19.98 6.96 -22.02
N LEU A 196 18.90 7.07 -21.23
CA LEU A 196 18.58 6.12 -20.16
C LEU A 196 18.38 4.70 -20.70
N ALA A 197 17.57 4.54 -21.73
CA ALA A 197 17.28 3.23 -22.32
C ALA A 197 18.53 2.57 -22.91
N ALA A 198 19.49 3.34 -23.41
CA ALA A 198 20.74 2.84 -23.96
C ALA A 198 21.74 2.36 -22.90
N ASP A 199 21.66 2.86 -21.66
CA ASP A 199 22.53 2.45 -20.56
C ASP A 199 21.94 1.28 -19.75
N ILE A 200 20.61 1.21 -19.66
CA ILE A 200 19.92 0.23 -18.82
C ILE A 200 19.65 -1.07 -19.59
N ARG A 201 20.32 -2.15 -19.16
CA ARG A 201 20.04 -3.53 -19.60
C ARG A 201 18.97 -4.19 -18.74
N VAL A 202 18.23 -5.10 -19.35
CA VAL A 202 17.18 -5.91 -18.73
C VAL A 202 17.32 -7.37 -19.17
N ALA A 203 16.90 -8.29 -18.30
CA ALA A 203 16.89 -9.72 -18.52
C ALA A 203 15.60 -10.32 -17.95
N PRO A 204 14.44 -10.08 -18.59
CA PRO A 204 13.18 -10.68 -18.14
C PRO A 204 13.23 -12.20 -18.25
N VAL A 205 12.61 -12.90 -17.30
CA VAL A 205 12.52 -14.36 -17.30
C VAL A 205 11.81 -14.84 -18.57
N GLY A 206 12.43 -15.80 -19.27
CA GLY A 206 11.90 -16.34 -20.53
C GLY A 206 12.14 -15.45 -21.75
N GLN A 207 12.87 -14.34 -21.61
CA GLN A 207 13.22 -13.44 -22.71
C GLN A 207 14.75 -13.27 -22.81
N ALA A 208 15.24 -12.92 -24.00
CA ALA A 208 16.64 -12.59 -24.18
C ALA A 208 16.97 -11.28 -23.46
N ALA A 209 18.15 -11.22 -22.83
CA ALA A 209 18.65 -9.98 -22.24
C ALA A 209 18.87 -8.93 -23.34
N GLY A 210 18.55 -7.68 -23.04
CA GLY A 210 18.58 -6.58 -23.99
C GLY A 210 18.58 -5.22 -23.30
N LEU A 211 18.37 -4.17 -24.08
CA LEU A 211 18.17 -2.81 -23.55
C LEU A 211 16.71 -2.64 -23.09
N ILE A 212 16.49 -1.85 -22.04
CA ILE A 212 15.14 -1.60 -21.52
C ILE A 212 14.27 -0.92 -22.60
N PRO A 213 13.07 -1.45 -22.90
CA PRO A 213 12.19 -0.82 -23.88
C PRO A 213 11.60 0.49 -23.34
N VAL A 214 11.35 1.43 -24.24
CA VAL A 214 10.66 2.69 -23.96
C VAL A 214 9.24 2.62 -24.48
N TYR A 215 8.30 3.13 -23.67
CA TYR A 215 6.89 3.32 -24.00
C TYR A 215 6.51 4.79 -23.79
N ASP A 216 6.20 5.50 -24.86
CA ASP A 216 5.80 6.91 -24.80
C ASP A 216 4.31 7.04 -24.43
N LEU A 217 4.00 7.30 -23.17
CA LEU A 217 2.62 7.37 -22.69
C LEU A 217 1.89 8.65 -23.12
N THR A 218 2.49 9.52 -23.93
CA THR A 218 1.71 10.54 -24.64
C THR A 218 1.08 10.01 -25.93
N GLN A 219 1.36 8.75 -26.31
CA GLN A 219 0.86 8.11 -27.52
C GLN A 219 -0.02 6.90 -27.18
N GLN A 220 -1.23 6.86 -27.72
CA GLN A 220 -2.17 5.77 -27.46
C GLN A 220 -1.68 4.42 -28.02
N THR A 221 -0.93 4.44 -29.11
CA THR A 221 -0.31 3.25 -29.72
C THR A 221 0.71 2.61 -28.78
N GLU A 222 1.51 3.41 -28.08
CA GLU A 222 2.49 2.92 -27.11
C GLU A 222 1.83 2.45 -25.81
N LEU A 223 0.71 3.06 -25.38
CA LEU A 223 -0.13 2.51 -24.31
C LEU A 223 -0.62 1.10 -24.66
N ALA A 224 -1.15 0.92 -25.88
CA ALA A 224 -1.62 -0.39 -26.35
C ALA A 224 -0.46 -1.40 -26.41
N ARG A 225 0.71 -0.99 -26.91
CA ARG A 225 1.94 -1.80 -26.96
C ARG A 225 2.40 -2.21 -25.56
N LEU A 226 2.31 -1.32 -24.57
CA LEU A 226 2.66 -1.60 -23.18
C LEU A 226 1.70 -2.62 -22.55
N LYS A 227 0.39 -2.42 -22.69
CA LYS A 227 -0.62 -3.37 -22.21
C LYS A 227 -0.44 -4.75 -22.84
N LYS A 228 -0.16 -4.79 -24.15
CA LYS A 228 0.14 -6.03 -24.88
C LYS A 228 1.40 -6.71 -24.34
N MET A 229 2.49 -5.98 -24.10
CA MET A 229 3.70 -6.56 -23.50
C MET A 229 3.41 -7.22 -22.15
N VAL A 230 2.66 -6.55 -21.26
CA VAL A 230 2.31 -7.12 -19.96
C VAL A 230 1.47 -8.39 -20.12
N ALA A 231 0.45 -8.35 -20.99
CA ALA A 231 -0.44 -9.49 -21.22
C ALA A 231 0.29 -10.69 -21.84
N ASP A 232 1.13 -10.46 -22.85
CA ASP A 232 1.90 -11.50 -23.54
C ASP A 232 2.95 -12.12 -22.61
N ALA A 233 3.69 -11.30 -21.85
CA ALA A 233 4.66 -11.78 -20.88
C ALA A 233 4.00 -12.65 -19.80
N TRP A 234 2.81 -12.24 -19.34
CA TRP A 234 2.04 -13.01 -18.37
C TRP A 234 1.58 -14.35 -18.95
N ALA A 235 1.06 -14.35 -20.17
CA ALA A 235 0.61 -15.56 -20.86
C ALA A 235 1.78 -16.53 -21.11
N ALA A 236 2.94 -16.01 -21.53
CA ALA A 236 4.14 -16.79 -21.80
C ALA A 236 4.73 -17.43 -20.52
N ALA A 237 4.63 -16.75 -19.38
CA ALA A 237 5.05 -17.27 -18.09
C ALA A 237 4.13 -18.40 -17.57
N GLY A 238 2.95 -18.57 -18.16
CA GLY A 238 2.03 -19.66 -17.86
C GLY A 238 1.25 -19.45 -16.55
N PRO A 239 0.68 -20.53 -15.96
CA PRO A 239 0.00 -20.41 -14.68
C PRO A 239 0.99 -19.97 -13.61
N VAL A 240 0.60 -19.00 -12.79
CA VAL A 240 1.38 -18.61 -11.61
C VAL A 240 1.56 -19.86 -10.77
N LYS A 241 2.80 -20.19 -10.40
CA LYS A 241 3.03 -21.27 -9.43
C LYS A 241 2.17 -20.97 -8.22
N ALA A 242 1.15 -21.79 -8.01
CA ALA A 242 0.29 -21.66 -6.87
C ALA A 242 1.18 -21.59 -5.62
N LYS A 243 0.97 -20.58 -4.78
CA LYS A 243 1.23 -20.75 -3.35
C LYS A 243 0.60 -22.10 -3.01
N ALA A 244 1.32 -23.01 -2.35
CA ALA A 244 0.71 -24.23 -1.82
C ALA A 244 -0.64 -23.81 -1.21
N VAL A 245 -1.72 -24.38 -1.74
CA VAL A 245 -3.06 -23.80 -1.70
C VAL A 245 -3.44 -23.49 -0.26
N VAL A 246 -3.46 -22.20 0.08
CA VAL A 246 -4.38 -21.67 1.08
C VAL A 246 -5.33 -20.79 0.28
N ALA A 247 -6.59 -21.20 0.23
CA ALA A 247 -7.64 -20.56 -0.56
C ALA A 247 -7.65 -19.04 -0.36
N VAL A 248 -7.68 -18.30 -1.47
CA VAL A 248 -7.65 -16.83 -1.45
C VAL A 248 -9.08 -16.32 -1.34
N ALA A 249 -9.39 -15.65 -0.22
CA ALA A 249 -10.11 -14.38 -0.24
C ALA A 249 -9.76 -13.55 1.01
N ASP A 250 -9.07 -12.43 0.72
CA ASP A 250 -8.89 -11.18 1.47
C ASP A 250 -7.88 -11.08 2.65
N GLU A 251 -6.84 -10.26 2.39
CA GLU A 251 -5.94 -9.60 3.36
C GLU A 251 -5.47 -10.43 4.58
N ALA A 252 -4.99 -11.61 4.24
CA ALA A 252 -4.01 -12.46 4.91
C ALA A 252 -2.59 -11.88 5.17
N ASP A 253 -2.34 -10.79 5.92
CA ASP A 253 -1.04 -10.54 6.59
C ASP A 253 -0.41 -11.87 7.03
N ASN A 254 0.62 -12.36 6.34
CA ASN A 254 1.32 -13.59 6.70
C ASN A 254 2.45 -13.31 7.70
N ASP A 255 2.12 -12.60 8.78
CA ASP A 255 2.82 -12.71 10.07
C ASP A 255 2.09 -13.72 11.00
N ASP A 256 1.14 -14.49 10.46
CA ASP A 256 0.08 -15.17 11.22
C ASP A 256 0.29 -16.65 11.57
N GLU A 257 1.51 -17.18 11.45
CA GLU A 257 1.82 -18.50 12.05
C GLU A 257 2.33 -18.39 13.50
N GLU A 258 2.63 -17.19 13.98
CA GLU A 258 2.77 -16.97 15.42
C GLU A 258 1.38 -16.81 16.04
N GLU A 259 1.04 -17.70 16.97
CA GLU A 259 -0.13 -17.59 17.83
C GLU A 259 -0.22 -16.15 18.41
N ILE A 260 -1.42 -15.56 18.46
CA ILE A 260 -1.58 -14.28 19.18
C ILE A 260 -1.21 -14.56 20.64
N ILE A 261 0.00 -14.21 21.04
CA ILE A 261 0.47 -14.39 22.42
C ILE A 261 -0.14 -13.25 23.23
N PRO A 262 -1.14 -13.51 24.10
CA PRO A 262 -1.66 -12.47 24.96
C PRO A 262 -0.55 -11.98 25.91
N PRO A 263 -0.57 -10.70 26.30
CA PRO A 263 0.29 -10.23 27.35
C PRO A 263 -0.04 -11.00 28.65
N ALA A 264 0.99 -11.44 29.37
CA ALA A 264 0.85 -12.16 30.65
C ALA A 264 0.03 -11.37 31.68
N PHE A 265 -0.05 -10.05 31.53
CA PHE A 265 -0.90 -9.16 32.29
C PHE A 265 -1.63 -8.21 31.34
N LEU A 266 -2.95 -8.06 31.52
CA LEU A 266 -3.78 -7.12 30.76
C LEU A 266 -3.57 -5.69 31.28
N GLU A 267 -2.42 -5.13 30.96
CA GLU A 267 -2.00 -3.79 31.35
C GLU A 267 -1.40 -3.04 30.16
N ILE A 268 -1.93 -1.87 29.85
CA ILE A 268 -1.44 -0.95 28.84
C ILE A 268 -0.45 -0.01 29.54
N PRO A 269 0.87 -0.15 29.30
CA PRO A 269 1.85 0.78 29.86
C PRO A 269 1.71 2.17 29.23
N GLU A 270 2.09 3.18 30.00
CA GLU A 270 2.23 4.54 29.50
C GLU A 270 3.30 4.57 28.40
N ASN A 271 2.99 5.21 27.28
CA ASN A 271 3.95 5.39 26.21
C ASN A 271 4.52 6.79 26.28
N ILE A 272 5.78 6.88 26.71
CA ILE A 272 6.49 8.16 26.91
C ILE A 272 6.76 8.91 25.59
N ASP A 273 6.76 8.20 24.45
CA ASP A 273 6.95 8.79 23.12
C ASP A 273 5.64 9.41 22.58
N LEU A 274 4.50 9.07 23.17
CA LEU A 274 3.18 9.59 22.85
C LEU A 274 2.92 10.92 23.59
N LEU A 275 3.51 11.99 23.07
CA LEU A 275 3.38 13.33 23.65
C LEU A 275 1.92 13.81 23.69
N GLY A 276 1.50 14.22 24.89
CA GLY A 276 0.20 14.84 25.14
C GLY A 276 -0.90 13.92 25.64
N ILE A 277 -0.68 12.61 25.80
CA ILE A 277 -1.68 11.76 26.46
C ILE A 277 -1.51 11.87 27.98
N ASP A 278 -2.57 12.27 28.70
CA ASP A 278 -2.52 12.35 30.16
C ASP A 278 -2.42 10.94 30.78
N PRO A 279 -1.52 10.71 31.76
CA PRO A 279 -1.40 9.43 32.48
C PRO A 279 -2.72 8.87 33.04
N THR A 280 -3.70 9.73 33.36
CA THR A 280 -5.05 9.33 33.77
C THR A 280 -5.77 8.49 32.72
N VAL A 281 -5.54 8.73 31.42
CA VAL A 281 -6.16 7.99 30.31
C VAL A 281 -5.73 6.52 30.35
N TYR A 282 -4.43 6.26 30.53
CA TYR A 282 -3.91 4.89 30.68
C TYR A 282 -4.50 4.20 31.90
N ARG A 283 -4.62 4.91 33.03
CA ARG A 283 -5.28 4.38 34.23
C ARG A 283 -6.75 4.03 34.01
N GLN A 284 -7.50 4.87 33.29
CA GLN A 284 -8.90 4.62 32.95
C GLN A 284 -9.05 3.40 32.03
N ILE A 285 -8.21 3.29 31.00
CA ILE A 285 -8.18 2.13 30.10
C ILE A 285 -7.91 0.86 30.89
N ASN A 286 -6.87 0.85 31.73
CA ASN A 286 -6.51 -0.30 32.55
C ASN A 286 -7.60 -0.67 33.57
N ALA A 287 -8.25 0.30 34.19
CA ALA A 287 -9.38 0.05 35.10
C ALA A 287 -10.56 -0.62 34.37
N ALA A 288 -10.89 -0.15 33.17
CA ALA A 288 -11.99 -0.70 32.38
C ALA A 288 -11.69 -2.10 31.81
N LEU A 289 -10.45 -2.33 31.36
CA LEU A 289 -9.99 -3.66 30.94
C LEU A 289 -10.09 -4.65 32.10
N LYS A 290 -9.67 -4.23 33.32
CA LYS A 290 -9.80 -5.04 34.55
C LYS A 290 -11.26 -5.28 34.96
N SER A 291 -12.18 -4.38 34.62
CA SER A 291 -13.62 -4.55 34.86
C SER A 291 -14.34 -5.41 33.81
N GLY A 292 -13.60 -6.08 32.92
CA GLY A 292 -14.15 -6.98 31.90
C GLY A 292 -14.69 -6.27 30.64
N LYS A 293 -14.49 -4.95 30.49
CA LYS A 293 -14.88 -4.27 29.25
C LYS A 293 -13.91 -4.64 28.14
N ARG A 294 -14.42 -5.22 27.06
CA ARG A 294 -13.61 -5.71 25.93
C ARG A 294 -13.32 -4.63 24.89
N HIS A 295 -14.17 -3.62 24.75
CA HIS A 295 -14.09 -2.66 23.63
C HIS A 295 -13.79 -1.25 24.12
N ILE A 296 -13.01 -0.50 23.34
CA ILE A 296 -12.49 0.82 23.72
C ILE A 296 -12.94 1.87 22.72
N MET A 297 -13.42 3.00 23.23
CA MET A 297 -13.78 4.16 22.41
C MET A 297 -13.01 5.37 22.93
N LEU A 298 -12.11 5.89 22.10
CA LEU A 298 -11.30 7.07 22.38
C LEU A 298 -11.96 8.28 21.72
N TYR A 299 -12.31 9.29 22.51
CA TYR A 299 -12.89 10.51 21.97
C TYR A 299 -12.20 11.76 22.51
N GLY A 300 -12.17 12.80 21.68
CA GLY A 300 -11.54 14.07 22.03
C GLY A 300 -11.19 14.92 20.81
N PRO A 301 -10.62 16.11 20.99
CA PRO A 301 -10.30 17.05 19.91
C PRO A 301 -9.41 16.43 18.83
N PRO A 302 -9.44 16.88 17.56
CA PRO A 302 -8.51 16.41 16.53
C PRO A 302 -7.05 16.74 16.89
N GLY A 303 -6.09 15.97 16.35
CA GLY A 303 -4.66 16.20 16.60
C GLY A 303 -4.17 15.73 17.99
N THR A 304 -5.01 15.06 18.77
CA THR A 304 -4.71 14.61 20.14
C THR A 304 -4.08 13.21 20.24
N GLY A 305 -3.59 12.65 19.14
CA GLY A 305 -2.91 11.35 19.16
C GLY A 305 -3.80 10.12 19.39
N LYS A 306 -5.13 10.24 19.32
CA LYS A 306 -6.09 9.12 19.51
C LYS A 306 -5.79 7.90 18.63
N THR A 307 -5.53 8.11 17.34
CA THR A 307 -5.19 7.04 16.39
C THR A 307 -3.88 6.35 16.78
N THR A 308 -2.92 7.13 17.27
CA THR A 308 -1.63 6.60 17.72
C THR A 308 -1.78 5.83 19.04
N LEU A 309 -2.61 6.32 19.97
CA LEU A 309 -2.96 5.62 21.20
C LEU A 309 -3.75 4.32 20.91
N ALA A 310 -4.68 4.33 19.96
CA ALA A 310 -5.40 3.13 19.52
C ALA A 310 -4.46 2.04 19.00
N ARG A 311 -3.50 2.42 18.13
CA ARG A 311 -2.47 1.50 17.63
C ARG A 311 -1.57 0.98 18.75
N TRP A 312 -1.20 1.83 19.71
CA TRP A 312 -0.42 1.42 20.88
C TRP A 312 -1.16 0.37 21.71
N ILE A 313 -2.41 0.65 22.07
CA ILE A 313 -3.25 -0.27 22.84
C ILE A 313 -3.37 -1.62 22.12
N ALA A 314 -3.70 -1.60 20.83
CA ALA A 314 -3.81 -2.82 20.03
C ALA A 314 -2.49 -3.61 19.97
N THR A 315 -1.37 -2.91 19.78
CA THR A 315 -0.03 -3.52 19.75
C THR A 315 0.30 -4.23 21.06
N ILE A 316 0.02 -3.62 22.20
CA ILE A 316 0.26 -4.23 23.52
C ILE A 316 -0.64 -5.45 23.76
N LEU A 317 -1.89 -5.41 23.28
CA LEU A 317 -2.87 -6.46 23.55
C LEU A 317 -2.64 -7.74 22.75
N THR A 318 -2.01 -7.65 21.58
CA THR A 318 -1.87 -8.77 20.63
C THR A 318 -0.49 -8.86 19.98
N GLY A 319 0.54 -8.29 20.61
CA GLY A 319 1.91 -8.38 20.12
C GLY A 319 2.15 -7.72 18.77
N GLY A 320 1.38 -6.68 18.45
CA GLY A 320 1.51 -5.93 17.18
C GLY A 320 0.53 -6.32 16.08
N LYS A 321 -0.34 -7.32 16.30
CA LYS A 321 -1.33 -7.75 15.29
C LYS A 321 -2.66 -7.03 15.46
N TRP A 322 -3.03 -6.17 14.52
CA TRP A 322 -4.31 -5.47 14.51
C TRP A 322 -4.66 -5.01 13.10
N THR A 323 -5.94 -4.81 12.84
CA THR A 323 -6.45 -4.25 11.59
C THR A 323 -6.86 -2.80 11.83
N LEU A 324 -6.49 -1.86 10.96
CA LEU A 324 -6.95 -0.47 11.05
C LEU A 324 -7.70 -0.08 9.78
N VAL A 325 -8.89 0.49 9.98
CA VAL A 325 -9.71 1.08 8.93
C VAL A 325 -10.12 2.50 9.34
N THR A 326 -10.30 3.39 8.37
CA THR A 326 -10.76 4.76 8.60
C THR A 326 -12.18 4.93 8.10
N GLY A 327 -13.06 5.45 8.96
CA GLY A 327 -14.48 5.66 8.65
C GLY A 327 -14.68 6.53 7.41
N SER A 328 -15.63 6.11 6.57
CA SER A 328 -16.06 6.82 5.37
C SER A 328 -17.59 6.96 5.35
N SER A 329 -18.10 8.04 4.76
CA SER A 329 -19.54 8.28 4.58
C SER A 329 -20.21 7.24 3.69
N ASP A 330 -19.44 6.63 2.79
CA ASP A 330 -19.93 5.66 1.81
C ASP A 330 -20.06 4.24 2.37
N TRP A 331 -19.64 4.03 3.63
CA TRP A 331 -19.69 2.73 4.26
C TRP A 331 -21.12 2.23 4.50
N SER A 332 -21.21 0.90 4.49
CA SER A 332 -22.39 0.11 4.77
C SER A 332 -22.04 -1.03 5.72
N SER A 333 -23.06 -1.78 6.17
CA SER A 333 -22.82 -3.01 6.91
C SER A 333 -22.01 -4.03 6.11
N GLN A 334 -22.02 -4.00 4.77
CA GLN A 334 -21.25 -4.93 3.96
C GLN A 334 -19.73 -4.72 4.06
N ASP A 335 -19.29 -3.50 4.33
CA ASP A 335 -17.87 -3.18 4.45
C ASP A 335 -17.27 -3.77 5.72
N ILE A 336 -18.03 -3.77 6.83
CA ILE A 336 -17.61 -4.29 8.13
C ILE A 336 -17.96 -5.78 8.28
N ILE A 337 -19.21 -6.15 8.02
CA ILE A 337 -19.72 -7.52 8.22
C ILE A 337 -19.53 -8.38 6.98
N GLY A 338 -19.82 -7.86 5.80
CA GLY A 338 -19.83 -8.62 4.55
C GLY A 338 -21.21 -8.71 3.91
N GLY A 339 -21.25 -9.25 2.70
CA GLY A 339 -22.50 -9.42 1.95
C GLY A 339 -22.32 -10.28 0.71
N TYR A 340 -23.44 -10.55 0.04
CA TYR A 340 -23.40 -11.24 -1.25
C TYR A 340 -22.82 -10.37 -2.34
N GLN A 341 -21.80 -10.87 -3.02
CA GLN A 341 -21.16 -10.21 -4.15
C GLN A 341 -21.07 -11.17 -5.35
N PRO A 342 -21.12 -10.65 -6.58
CA PRO A 342 -20.90 -11.46 -7.76
C PRO A 342 -19.45 -11.96 -7.79
N VAL A 343 -19.30 -13.26 -7.99
CA VAL A 343 -18.02 -13.92 -8.25
C VAL A 343 -17.98 -14.33 -9.72
N GLY A 344 -16.78 -14.44 -10.30
CA GLY A 344 -16.61 -14.78 -11.72
C GLY A 344 -17.46 -15.99 -12.15
N ASN A 345 -17.86 -16.03 -13.42
CA ASN A 345 -18.83 -16.98 -14.01
C ASN A 345 -20.31 -16.78 -13.62
N GLY A 346 -20.69 -15.61 -13.11
CA GLY A 346 -22.09 -15.27 -12.81
C GLY A 346 -22.62 -15.87 -11.50
N GLY A 347 -21.72 -16.42 -10.67
CA GLY A 347 -22.06 -16.89 -9.33
C GLY A 347 -22.18 -15.73 -8.34
N VAL A 348 -22.82 -15.99 -7.20
CA VAL A 348 -22.89 -15.05 -6.07
C VAL A 348 -22.40 -15.77 -4.83
N ALA A 349 -21.46 -15.15 -4.11
CA ALA A 349 -20.92 -15.71 -2.87
C ALA A 349 -21.00 -14.67 -1.75
N PHE A 350 -21.11 -15.13 -0.50
CA PHE A 350 -20.95 -14.26 0.65
C PHE A 350 -19.46 -13.92 0.81
N ILE A 351 -19.14 -12.63 0.71
CA ILE A 351 -17.80 -12.11 0.93
C ILE A 351 -17.79 -11.45 2.32
N PRO A 352 -17.05 -12.01 3.30
CA PRO A 352 -16.94 -11.43 4.64
C PRO A 352 -16.31 -10.03 4.58
N GLY A 353 -16.79 -9.11 5.41
CA GLY A 353 -16.27 -7.75 5.54
C GLY A 353 -15.07 -7.67 6.47
N VAL A 354 -14.48 -6.47 6.65
CA VAL A 354 -13.18 -6.31 7.33
C VAL A 354 -13.14 -6.88 8.75
N LEU A 355 -14.27 -6.88 9.47
CA LEU A 355 -14.34 -7.51 10.78
C LEU A 355 -14.32 -9.03 10.69
N LEU A 356 -15.23 -9.62 9.90
CA LEU A 356 -15.40 -11.07 9.85
C LEU A 356 -14.20 -11.77 9.22
N ARG A 357 -13.49 -11.08 8.33
CA ARG A 357 -12.23 -11.58 7.76
C ARG A 357 -11.12 -11.76 8.80
N ARG A 358 -11.05 -10.86 9.78
CA ARG A 358 -9.97 -10.79 10.79
C ARG A 358 -10.52 -10.77 12.21
N PHE A 359 -11.44 -11.70 12.48
CA PHE A 359 -12.15 -11.73 13.75
C PHE A 359 -11.32 -12.28 14.91
N ASP A 360 -10.07 -12.64 14.65
CA ASP A 360 -9.07 -13.14 15.59
C ASP A 360 -8.30 -12.02 16.32
N ARG A 361 -8.22 -10.82 15.74
CA ARG A 361 -7.35 -9.71 16.21
C ARG A 361 -8.11 -8.39 16.42
N PRO A 362 -7.56 -7.43 17.20
CA PRO A 362 -8.18 -6.13 17.37
C PRO A 362 -8.48 -5.42 16.05
N LEU A 363 -9.69 -4.87 15.95
CA LEU A 363 -10.11 -3.99 14.86
C LEU A 363 -10.11 -2.55 15.36
N ILE A 364 -9.30 -1.70 14.73
CA ILE A 364 -9.26 -0.26 14.94
C ILE A 364 -10.14 0.40 13.87
N ILE A 365 -11.17 1.13 14.30
CA ILE A 365 -11.94 2.02 13.43
C ILE A 365 -11.61 3.47 13.78
N ASP A 366 -10.78 4.09 12.94
CA ASP A 366 -10.39 5.48 13.08
C ASP A 366 -11.46 6.41 12.50
N GLU A 367 -11.71 7.54 13.14
CA GLU A 367 -12.72 8.53 12.71
C GLU A 367 -14.11 7.92 12.49
N LEU A 368 -14.57 7.10 13.44
CA LEU A 368 -15.85 6.40 13.36
C LEU A 368 -17.05 7.35 13.16
N ASN A 369 -16.94 8.62 13.57
CA ASN A 369 -17.98 9.62 13.35
C ASN A 369 -18.19 10.02 11.88
N ARG A 370 -17.33 9.58 10.95
CA ARG A 370 -17.48 9.86 9.51
C ARG A 370 -18.46 8.95 8.79
N CYS A 371 -18.88 7.86 9.40
CA CYS A 371 -19.86 6.94 8.83
C CYS A 371 -21.20 6.99 9.60
N ASP A 372 -22.27 6.53 8.95
CA ASP A 372 -23.53 6.24 9.63
C ASP A 372 -23.36 4.99 10.52
N ILE A 373 -23.12 5.22 11.81
CA ILE A 373 -22.72 4.16 12.71
C ILE A 373 -23.82 3.12 12.91
N ASP A 374 -25.09 3.53 12.95
CA ASP A 374 -26.21 2.60 13.12
C ASP A 374 -26.34 1.69 11.89
N LYS A 375 -26.14 2.25 10.69
CA LYS A 375 -26.12 1.47 9.44
C LYS A 375 -24.91 0.52 9.36
N VAL A 376 -23.74 0.96 9.81
CA VAL A 376 -22.47 0.23 9.63
C VAL A 376 -22.23 -0.81 10.73
N ILE A 377 -22.51 -0.47 11.98
CA ILE A 377 -22.21 -1.29 13.18
C ILE A 377 -23.48 -1.88 13.80
N GLY A 378 -24.68 -1.52 13.32
CA GLY A 378 -25.97 -2.01 13.82
C GLY A 378 -26.03 -3.52 14.17
N PRO A 379 -25.68 -4.43 13.24
CA PRO A 379 -25.66 -5.87 13.51
C PRO A 379 -24.72 -6.29 14.63
N LEU A 380 -23.66 -5.52 14.90
CA LEU A 380 -22.68 -5.83 15.93
C LEU A 380 -23.13 -5.43 17.33
N PHE A 381 -24.11 -4.53 17.51
CA PHE A 381 -24.50 -4.12 18.87
C PHE A 381 -24.99 -5.30 19.72
N THR A 382 -25.68 -6.25 19.11
CA THR A 382 -26.10 -7.50 19.75
C THR A 382 -24.90 -8.36 20.15
N VAL A 383 -23.90 -8.46 19.28
CA VAL A 383 -22.65 -9.21 19.53
C VAL A 383 -21.83 -8.56 20.66
N LEU A 384 -21.68 -7.24 20.60
CA LEU A 384 -20.95 -6.45 21.60
C LEU A 384 -21.63 -6.48 22.97
N SER A 385 -22.95 -6.69 23.03
CA SER A 385 -23.70 -6.85 24.28
C SER A 385 -23.66 -8.26 24.87
N GLY A 386 -23.00 -9.21 24.18
CA GLY A 386 -22.85 -10.59 24.64
C GLY A 386 -23.85 -11.57 24.04
N GLN A 387 -24.60 -11.18 23.00
CA GLN A 387 -25.60 -12.04 22.35
C GLN A 387 -25.19 -12.37 20.91
N GLN A 388 -25.50 -13.57 20.42
CA GLN A 388 -25.26 -13.89 19.01
C GLN A 388 -26.23 -13.14 18.08
N THR A 389 -25.82 -12.88 16.85
CA THR A 389 -26.70 -12.35 15.80
C THR A 389 -26.66 -13.23 14.56
N THR A 390 -27.81 -13.41 13.92
CA THR A 390 -27.92 -14.14 12.64
C THR A 390 -27.96 -13.14 11.49
N LEU A 391 -27.13 -13.37 10.48
CA LEU A 391 -27.06 -12.56 9.27
C LEU A 391 -28.09 -13.04 8.24
N PRO A 392 -28.57 -12.16 7.34
CA PRO A 392 -29.51 -12.56 6.30
C PRO A 392 -28.88 -13.41 5.18
N TYR A 393 -27.62 -13.79 5.31
CA TYR A 393 -26.84 -14.54 4.31
C TYR A 393 -26.77 -16.01 4.67
N ARG A 394 -26.88 -16.90 3.68
CA ARG A 394 -26.82 -18.36 3.79
C ARG A 394 -25.46 -18.87 3.32
N LEU A 395 -25.03 -19.98 3.89
CA LEU A 395 -23.79 -20.68 3.51
C LEU A 395 -23.86 -21.15 2.03
N ASN A 396 -24.98 -21.76 1.64
CA ASN A 396 -25.31 -22.05 0.25
C ASN A 396 -26.50 -21.19 -0.18
N ILE A 397 -26.28 -20.30 -1.15
CA ILE A 397 -27.29 -19.34 -1.62
C ILE A 397 -28.43 -20.02 -2.39
N GLU A 398 -28.16 -21.15 -3.04
CA GLU A 398 -29.13 -21.86 -3.89
C GLU A 398 -30.08 -22.76 -3.06
N ASP A 399 -29.69 -23.10 -1.83
CA ASP A 399 -30.47 -23.94 -0.92
C ASP A 399 -31.16 -23.09 0.16
N GLN A 400 -32.49 -23.05 0.13
CA GLN A 400 -33.31 -22.30 1.10
C GLN A 400 -33.21 -22.84 2.52
N ALA A 401 -32.90 -24.14 2.68
CA ALA A 401 -32.72 -24.79 3.98
C ALA A 401 -31.28 -24.65 4.52
N SER A 402 -30.36 -24.07 3.74
CA SER A 402 -28.98 -23.87 4.14
C SER A 402 -28.88 -22.96 5.37
N PRO A 403 -27.99 -23.28 6.33
CA PRO A 403 -27.81 -22.46 7.51
C PRO A 403 -27.38 -21.03 7.16
N GLN A 404 -27.90 -20.08 7.92
CA GLN A 404 -27.48 -18.69 7.83
C GLN A 404 -26.17 -18.45 8.59
N TYR A 405 -25.40 -17.47 8.15
CA TYR A 405 -24.22 -17.04 8.88
C TYR A 405 -24.61 -16.44 10.23
N VAL A 406 -23.87 -16.76 11.28
CA VAL A 406 -24.09 -16.30 12.65
C VAL A 406 -22.80 -15.69 13.19
N ILE A 407 -22.89 -14.53 13.84
CA ILE A 407 -21.76 -13.94 14.57
C ILE A 407 -21.97 -14.23 16.05
N LEU A 408 -20.97 -14.88 16.67
CA LEU A 408 -20.96 -15.26 18.07
C LEU A 408 -20.33 -14.15 18.93
N PRO A 409 -20.79 -13.98 20.19
CA PRO A 409 -20.26 -12.95 21.09
C PRO A 409 -18.97 -13.37 21.81
N GLU A 410 -18.61 -14.65 21.75
CA GLU A 410 -17.49 -15.25 22.46
C GLU A 410 -16.74 -16.24 21.58
N SER A 411 -15.48 -16.47 21.92
CA SER A 411 -14.62 -17.39 21.20
C SER A 411 -15.15 -18.81 21.28
N LYS A 412 -15.15 -19.49 20.15
CA LYS A 412 -15.53 -20.90 20.02
C LYS A 412 -14.41 -21.64 19.29
N PRO A 413 -13.67 -22.56 19.95
CA PRO A 413 -12.52 -23.24 19.35
C PRO A 413 -12.84 -24.07 18.11
N MET A 414 -14.09 -24.54 17.97
CA MET A 414 -14.57 -25.31 16.83
C MET A 414 -15.88 -24.71 16.32
N SER A 415 -15.78 -23.55 15.68
CA SER A 415 -16.91 -22.92 14.98
C SER A 415 -17.28 -23.73 13.73
N ARG A 416 -18.58 -23.82 13.46
CA ARG A 416 -19.10 -24.40 12.22
C ARG A 416 -18.84 -23.43 11.06
N GLU A 417 -18.90 -23.90 9.81
CA GLU A 417 -18.61 -23.07 8.62
C GLU A 417 -19.48 -21.81 8.49
N HIS A 418 -20.69 -21.83 9.05
CA HIS A 418 -21.59 -20.67 9.06
C HIS A 418 -21.44 -19.80 10.32
N GLU A 419 -20.54 -20.12 11.24
CA GLU A 419 -20.35 -19.40 12.50
C GLU A 419 -19.04 -18.59 12.48
N PHE A 420 -19.16 -17.29 12.70
CA PHE A 420 -18.03 -16.41 12.96
C PHE A 420 -17.88 -16.19 14.45
N ALA A 421 -16.79 -16.69 15.05
CA ALA A 421 -16.47 -16.47 16.46
C ALA A 421 -15.24 -15.57 16.60
N PRO A 422 -15.25 -14.61 17.55
CA PRO A 422 -14.09 -13.79 17.81
C PRO A 422 -12.95 -14.63 18.40
N GLY A 423 -11.71 -14.23 18.14
CA GLY A 423 -10.56 -14.70 18.91
C GLY A 423 -10.70 -14.31 20.39
N PRO A 424 -10.07 -15.04 21.32
CA PRO A 424 -10.17 -14.78 22.76
C PRO A 424 -9.68 -13.37 23.17
N HIS A 425 -8.87 -12.74 22.32
CA HIS A 425 -8.30 -11.41 22.54
C HIS A 425 -8.82 -10.36 21.58
N TRP A 426 -9.83 -10.69 20.78
CA TRP A 426 -10.46 -9.77 19.85
C TRP A 426 -11.08 -8.57 20.59
N ARG A 427 -10.83 -7.37 20.06
CA ARG A 427 -11.36 -6.12 20.61
C ARG A 427 -11.60 -5.10 19.50
N LEU A 428 -12.76 -4.45 19.55
CA LEU A 428 -13.02 -3.24 18.78
C LEU A 428 -12.46 -2.00 19.51
N ILE A 429 -11.61 -1.23 18.83
CA ILE A 429 -11.06 0.05 19.30
C ILE A 429 -11.50 1.13 18.31
N ALA A 430 -12.29 2.10 18.75
CA ALA A 430 -12.77 3.18 17.90
C ALA A 430 -12.19 4.53 18.31
N THR A 431 -11.93 5.41 17.34
CA THR A 431 -11.61 6.82 17.61
C THR A 431 -12.72 7.74 17.09
N ILE A 432 -13.02 8.78 17.85
CA ILE A 432 -14.06 9.77 17.52
C ILE A 432 -13.51 11.19 17.74
N ASN A 433 -13.68 12.06 16.76
CA ASN A 433 -13.35 13.47 16.90
C ASN A 433 -14.52 14.23 17.54
N SER A 434 -14.26 14.99 18.60
CA SER A 434 -15.29 15.66 19.43
C SER A 434 -15.92 16.92 18.80
N ILE A 435 -15.51 17.31 17.59
CA ILE A 435 -16.08 18.47 16.89
C ILE A 435 -17.52 18.19 16.42
N ASP A 436 -17.84 16.92 16.12
CA ASP A 436 -19.19 16.50 15.72
C ASP A 436 -20.06 16.12 16.92
N LYS A 437 -20.60 17.13 17.61
CA LYS A 437 -21.51 16.92 18.75
C LYS A 437 -22.76 16.10 18.39
N ALA A 438 -23.28 16.21 17.16
CA ALA A 438 -24.51 15.54 16.73
C ALA A 438 -24.40 14.01 16.67
N ALA A 439 -23.27 13.48 16.16
CA ALA A 439 -22.99 12.05 16.11
C ALA A 439 -22.80 11.46 17.52
N LEU A 440 -22.21 12.25 18.41
CA LEU A 440 -21.99 11.88 19.82
C LEU A 440 -23.31 11.74 20.59
N TYR A 441 -24.32 12.58 20.31
CA TYR A 441 -25.64 12.48 20.94
C TYR A 441 -26.45 11.27 20.47
N GLN A 442 -26.43 10.92 19.18
CA GLN A 442 -27.05 9.68 18.67
C GLN A 442 -26.42 8.43 19.33
N MET A 443 -25.11 8.47 19.59
CA MET A 443 -24.39 7.38 20.28
C MET A 443 -24.67 7.26 21.78
N VAL A 444 -25.14 8.32 22.46
CA VAL A 444 -25.48 8.23 23.89
C VAL A 444 -26.82 7.51 24.10
N THR A 445 -27.73 7.57 23.12
CA THR A 445 -29.05 6.95 23.19
C THR A 445 -29.10 5.51 22.68
N SER A 446 -28.22 5.12 21.74
CA SER A 446 -28.08 3.73 21.30
C SER A 446 -27.25 2.94 22.33
N ASN A 447 -27.47 1.63 22.49
CA ASN A 447 -27.00 0.80 23.62
C ASN A 447 -25.47 0.55 23.70
N TYR A 448 -24.63 1.58 23.81
CA TYR A 448 -23.17 1.47 23.94
C TYR A 448 -22.67 1.17 25.36
N ARG A 449 -23.36 0.29 26.11
CA ARG A 449 -22.93 -0.17 27.44
C ARG A 449 -21.67 -1.06 27.39
N ALA A 450 -21.34 -1.60 26.22
CA ALA A 450 -20.22 -2.51 25.98
C ALA A 450 -18.84 -1.83 25.86
N PHE A 451 -18.78 -0.50 25.76
CA PHE A 451 -17.52 0.24 25.55
C PHE A 451 -16.97 0.87 26.84
N CYS A 452 -15.64 0.87 26.95
CA CYS A 452 -14.90 1.79 27.80
C CYS A 452 -14.86 3.17 27.12
N ARG A 453 -15.27 4.21 27.86
CA ARG A 453 -15.18 5.61 27.46
C ARG A 453 -14.10 6.26 28.30
N SER A 454 -13.11 6.86 27.65
CA SER A 454 -12.05 7.62 28.32
C SER A 454 -11.99 9.01 27.70
N GLU A 455 -12.17 10.03 28.54
CA GLU A 455 -12.03 11.44 28.17
C GLU A 455 -10.57 11.85 28.29
N ARG A 456 -10.10 12.56 27.27
CA ARG A 456 -8.85 13.30 27.32
C ARG A 456 -9.11 14.71 27.86
#